data_AF-A0A928FGS8-F1
#
_entry.id   AF-A0A928FGS8-F1
#
_cell.length_a   1.000
_cell.length_b   1.000
_cell.length_c   1.000
_cell.angle_alpha   90.00
_cell.angle_beta   90.00
_cell.angle_gamma   90.00
#
_symmetry.space_group_name_H-M   'P 1'
#
loop_
_entity.id
_entity.type
_entity.pdbx_description
1 polymer ?
#
loop_
_entity_poly.entity_id
_entity_poly.type
_entity_poly.pdbx_seq_one_letter_code
_entity_poly.pdbx_strand_id
1 'polypeptide(L)'
;MNINENAAYLKGLFDGYELDRNSKEVKLIGEMLELITKMSSRISDLEADNAELREYIEEIDEDLGAVEEELYFTDEDEDDYDDLNDNDEYFDDEDSEYYELECPNCGETVCFDDSLDPNDLVCPACGEKVGDVEFCDGECDACDSKDCN
;
A
#
# COMPACT_ATOMS: atom_id res chain seq x y z
N MET A 1 -5.54 -23.22 29.90
CA MET A 1 -5.47 -21.92 30.57
C MET A 1 -5.13 -20.87 29.52
N ASN A 2 -5.89 -19.78 29.44
CA ASN A 2 -5.53 -18.65 28.59
C ASN A 2 -4.39 -17.83 29.22
N ILE A 3 -3.83 -16.86 28.49
CA ILE A 3 -2.66 -16.10 28.94
C ILE A 3 -2.96 -15.33 30.23
N ASN A 4 -4.19 -14.81 30.38
CA ASN A 4 -4.64 -14.13 31.59
C ASN A 4 -4.69 -15.05 32.81
N GLU A 5 -5.21 -16.27 32.66
CA GLU A 5 -5.24 -17.28 33.73
C GLU A 5 -3.82 -17.69 34.15
N ASN A 6 -2.90 -17.83 33.20
CA ASN A 6 -1.50 -18.15 33.48
C ASN A 6 -0.80 -17.00 34.23
N ALA A 7 -1.01 -15.74 33.83
CA ALA A 7 -0.46 -14.58 34.51
C ALA A 7 -0.99 -14.46 35.95
N ALA A 8 -2.30 -14.65 36.13
CA ALA A 8 -2.93 -14.65 37.45
C ALA A 8 -2.42 -15.79 38.35
N TYR A 9 -2.24 -16.99 37.78
CA TYR A 9 -1.65 -18.13 38.50
C TYR A 9 -0.23 -17.86 38.98
N LEU A 10 0.64 -17.31 38.12
CA LEU A 10 2.01 -16.95 38.48
C LEU A 10 2.06 -15.87 39.56
N LYS A 11 1.19 -14.86 39.48
CA LYS A 11 1.06 -13.84 40.51
C LYS A 11 0.61 -14.45 41.85
N GLY A 12 -0.40 -15.32 41.82
CA GLY A 12 -0.85 -16.04 43.01
C GLY A 12 0.22 -16.92 43.65
N LEU A 13 1.02 -17.62 42.85
CA LEU A 13 2.20 -18.34 43.33
C LEU A 13 3.21 -17.39 44.00
N PHE A 14 3.57 -16.31 43.34
CA PHE A 14 4.52 -15.34 43.89
C PHE A 14 4.05 -14.70 45.19
N ASP A 15 2.76 -14.43 45.33
CA ASP A 15 2.16 -13.87 46.54
C ASP A 15 2.09 -14.91 47.67
N GLY A 16 1.86 -16.18 47.34
CA GLY A 16 1.76 -17.29 48.30
C GLY A 16 3.09 -17.85 48.81
N TYR A 17 4.22 -17.55 48.17
CA TYR A 17 5.53 -17.95 48.65
C TYR A 17 6.03 -17.00 49.76
N GLU A 18 6.68 -17.57 50.78
CA GLU A 18 7.32 -16.81 51.87
C GLU A 18 8.66 -16.19 51.42
N LEU A 19 8.59 -15.30 50.42
CA LEU A 19 9.75 -14.57 49.89
C LEU A 19 10.05 -13.32 50.73
N ASP A 20 11.33 -13.03 50.93
CA ASP A 20 11.75 -11.75 51.54
C ASP A 20 11.45 -10.58 50.58
N ARG A 21 10.38 -9.84 50.87
CA ARG A 21 9.94 -8.69 50.05
C ARG A 21 10.95 -7.52 50.04
N ASN A 22 11.98 -7.55 50.89
CA ASN A 22 13.03 -6.54 50.89
C ASN A 22 14.20 -6.87 49.94
N SER A 23 14.32 -8.12 49.51
CA SER A 23 15.32 -8.54 48.52
C SER A 23 15.14 -7.79 47.20
N LYS A 24 16.25 -7.42 46.57
CA LYS A 24 16.22 -6.73 45.26
C LYS A 24 15.68 -7.64 44.17
N GLU A 25 15.99 -8.92 44.25
CA GLU A 25 15.55 -9.98 43.34
C GLU A 25 14.04 -10.18 43.43
N VAL A 26 13.47 -10.23 44.65
CA VAL A 26 12.03 -10.39 44.85
C VAL A 26 11.27 -9.16 44.34
N LYS A 27 11.81 -7.95 44.53
CA LYS A 27 11.23 -6.73 43.95
C LYS A 27 11.23 -6.76 42.43
N LEU A 28 12.35 -7.12 41.80
CA LEU A 28 12.44 -7.25 40.35
C LEU A 28 11.41 -8.25 39.80
N ILE A 29 11.30 -9.43 40.42
CA ILE A 29 10.33 -10.46 40.01
C ILE A 29 8.88 -9.93 40.16
N GLY A 30 8.59 -9.17 41.23
CA GLY A 30 7.28 -8.54 41.42
C GLY A 30 6.93 -7.57 40.29
N GLU A 31 7.86 -6.68 39.94
CA GLU A 31 7.68 -5.74 38.81
C GLU A 31 7.50 -6.49 37.47
N MET A 32 8.27 -7.56 37.25
CA MET A 32 8.14 -8.41 36.06
C MET A 32 6.76 -9.09 36.00
N LEU A 33 6.24 -9.58 37.12
CA LEU A 33 4.91 -10.20 37.17
C LEU A 33 3.80 -9.19 36.94
N GLU A 34 3.97 -7.96 37.43
CA GLU A 34 3.02 -6.90 37.15
C GLU A 34 3.03 -6.51 35.67
N LEU A 35 4.20 -6.43 35.03
CA LEU A 35 4.31 -6.25 33.59
C LEU A 35 3.64 -7.40 32.83
N ILE A 36 3.88 -8.65 33.21
CA ILE A 36 3.24 -9.82 32.59
C ILE A 36 1.71 -9.75 32.71
N THR A 37 1.19 -9.32 33.86
CA THR A 37 -0.27 -9.17 34.08
C THR A 37 -0.84 -8.07 33.19
N LYS A 38 -0.13 -6.95 33.02
CA LYS A 38 -0.54 -5.87 32.11
C LYS A 38 -0.51 -6.33 30.65
N MET A 39 0.52 -7.06 30.26
CA MET A 39 0.64 -7.64 28.92
C MET A 39 -0.48 -8.67 28.65
N SER A 40 -0.79 -9.54 29.61
CA SER A 40 -1.86 -10.53 29.44
C SER A 40 -3.22 -9.86 29.26
N SER A 41 -3.51 -8.80 30.03
CA SER A 41 -4.73 -8.01 29.85
C SER A 41 -4.79 -7.39 28.46
N ARG A 42 -3.71 -6.73 28.04
CA ARG A 42 -3.64 -6.06 26.74
C ARG A 42 -3.78 -7.04 25.56
N ILE A 43 -3.24 -8.25 25.70
CA ILE A 43 -3.40 -9.30 24.69
C ILE A 43 -4.87 -9.72 24.59
N SER A 44 -5.56 -9.92 25.71
CA SER A 44 -6.99 -10.26 25.67
C SER A 44 -7.86 -9.14 25.12
N ASP A 45 -7.53 -7.88 25.39
CA ASP A 45 -8.20 -6.74 24.75
C ASP A 45 -8.00 -6.78 23.22
N LEU A 46 -6.77 -7.02 22.76
CA LEU A 46 -6.46 -7.16 21.32
C LEU A 46 -7.15 -8.36 20.67
N GLU A 47 -7.29 -9.48 21.38
CA GLU A 47 -8.03 -10.65 20.89
C GLU A 47 -9.52 -10.32 20.71
N ALA A 48 -10.10 -9.52 21.62
CA ALA A 48 -11.49 -9.05 21.50
C ALA A 48 -11.65 -8.08 20.32
N ASP A 49 -10.77 -7.08 20.21
CA ASP A 49 -10.78 -6.13 19.09
C ASP A 49 -10.63 -6.87 17.74
N ASN A 50 -9.78 -7.90 17.68
CA ASN A 50 -9.59 -8.68 16.46
C ASN A 50 -10.81 -9.53 16.10
N ALA A 51 -11.55 -10.02 17.11
CA ALA A 51 -12.80 -10.73 16.87
C ALA A 51 -13.86 -9.80 16.28
N GLU A 52 -14.01 -8.59 16.85
CA GLU A 52 -14.93 -7.57 16.33
C GLU A 52 -14.57 -7.16 14.88
N LEU A 53 -13.28 -6.95 14.59
CA LEU A 53 -12.83 -6.62 13.23
C LEU A 53 -13.14 -7.73 12.22
N ARG A 54 -13.09 -9.01 12.64
CA ARG A 54 -13.46 -10.12 11.74
C ARG A 54 -14.94 -10.08 11.40
N GLU A 55 -15.79 -9.80 12.38
CA GLU A 55 -17.23 -9.65 12.16
C GLU A 55 -17.52 -8.50 11.17
N TYR A 56 -16.84 -7.35 11.31
CA TYR A 56 -16.98 -6.26 10.33
C TYR A 56 -16.47 -6.61 8.93
N ILE A 57 -15.40 -7.40 8.82
CA ILE A 57 -14.90 -7.85 7.52
C ILE A 57 -15.91 -8.79 6.85
N GLU A 58 -16.52 -9.69 7.61
CA GLU A 58 -17.57 -10.58 7.12
C GLU A 58 -18.81 -9.80 6.65
N GLU A 59 -19.20 -8.75 7.38
CA GLU A 59 -20.29 -7.84 6.98
C GLU A 59 -19.97 -7.10 5.67
N ILE A 60 -18.74 -6.58 5.52
CA ILE A 60 -18.31 -5.92 4.29
C ILE A 60 -18.29 -6.89 3.11
N ASP A 61 -17.85 -8.14 3.32
CA ASP A 61 -17.83 -9.17 2.27
C ASP A 61 -19.25 -9.50 1.77
N GLU A 62 -20.22 -9.61 2.70
CA GLU A 62 -21.64 -9.81 2.36
C GLU A 62 -22.21 -8.61 1.59
N ASP A 63 -21.96 -7.39 2.06
CA ASP A 63 -22.42 -6.15 1.41
C ASP A 63 -21.85 -6.01 -0.02
N LEU A 64 -20.55 -6.31 -0.19
CA LEU A 64 -19.92 -6.29 -1.52
C LEU A 64 -20.51 -7.36 -2.43
N GLY A 65 -20.76 -8.56 -1.91
CA GLY A 65 -21.44 -9.62 -2.66
C GLY A 65 -22.82 -9.20 -3.17
N ALA A 66 -23.59 -8.47 -2.35
CA ALA A 66 -24.89 -7.93 -2.77
C ALA A 66 -24.76 -6.85 -3.86
N VAL A 67 -23.71 -6.02 -3.81
CA VAL A 67 -23.43 -5.01 -4.86
C VAL A 67 -23.01 -5.69 -6.17
N GLU A 68 -22.15 -6.72 -6.09
CA GLU A 68 -21.79 -7.54 -7.25
C GLU A 68 -23.03 -8.17 -7.88
N GLU A 69 -23.91 -8.74 -7.06
CA GLU A 69 -25.17 -9.33 -7.49
C GLU A 69 -26.05 -8.33 -8.26
N GLU A 70 -26.27 -7.13 -7.71
CA GLU A 70 -27.06 -6.08 -8.38
C GLU A 70 -26.42 -5.65 -9.71
N LEU A 71 -25.10 -5.48 -9.77
CA LEU A 71 -24.39 -5.04 -10.98
C LEU A 71 -24.42 -6.12 -12.08
N TYR A 72 -24.13 -7.37 -11.74
CA TYR A 72 -24.13 -8.46 -12.71
C TYR A 72 -25.54 -8.81 -13.20
N PHE A 73 -26.58 -8.62 -12.39
CA PHE A 73 -27.96 -8.80 -12.83
C PHE A 73 -28.53 -7.63 -13.64
N THR A 74 -27.87 -6.46 -13.64
CA THR A 74 -28.23 -5.37 -14.56
C THR A 74 -27.61 -5.51 -15.95
N ASP A 75 -26.62 -6.39 -16.15
CA ASP A 75 -25.95 -6.61 -17.44
C ASP A 75 -26.45 -7.87 -18.20
N GLU A 76 -27.31 -8.71 -17.61
CA GLU A 76 -27.90 -9.91 -18.26
C GLU A 76 -29.23 -9.64 -19.01
N ASP A 77 -29.57 -8.38 -19.29
CA ASP A 77 -30.70 -7.98 -20.15
C ASP A 77 -30.25 -7.09 -21.34
N GLU A 78 -29.03 -7.26 -21.86
CA GLU A 78 -28.59 -6.69 -23.16
C GLU A 78 -27.95 -7.74 -24.09
N ASP A 79 -28.68 -8.83 -24.35
CA ASP A 79 -28.60 -9.58 -25.61
C ASP A 79 -29.27 -8.78 -26.77
N ASP A 80 -28.87 -7.52 -27.00
CA ASP A 80 -29.25 -6.76 -28.22
C ASP A 80 -28.20 -5.71 -28.63
N TYR A 81 -26.95 -6.15 -28.83
CA TYR A 81 -25.97 -5.41 -29.64
C TYR A 81 -25.70 -6.14 -30.95
N ASP A 82 -26.74 -6.28 -31.77
CA ASP A 82 -26.65 -6.77 -33.15
C ASP A 82 -26.99 -5.67 -34.20
N ASP A 83 -26.94 -4.37 -33.84
CA ASP A 83 -27.07 -3.28 -34.82
C ASP A 83 -26.43 -1.94 -34.38
N LEU A 84 -25.10 -1.86 -34.34
CA LEU A 84 -24.38 -0.59 -34.53
C LEU A 84 -23.16 -0.81 -35.42
N ASN A 85 -23.42 -1.32 -36.62
CA ASN A 85 -22.60 -1.06 -37.80
C ASN A 85 -23.32 -0.01 -38.64
N ASP A 86 -23.23 1.26 -38.24
CA ASP A 86 -23.28 2.44 -39.13
C ASP A 86 -23.17 3.73 -38.31
N ASN A 87 -21.99 4.00 -37.73
CA ASN A 87 -21.42 5.34 -37.74
C ASN A 87 -19.91 5.30 -37.45
N ASP A 88 -19.17 4.68 -38.37
CA ASP A 88 -17.76 4.96 -38.59
C ASP A 88 -17.60 6.42 -39.09
N GLU A 89 -17.85 7.41 -38.23
CA GLU A 89 -17.44 8.79 -38.49
C GLU A 89 -17.35 9.59 -37.18
N TYR A 90 -16.10 9.99 -36.84
CA TYR A 90 -15.65 10.98 -35.84
C TYR A 90 -15.61 10.50 -34.36
N PHE A 91 -14.49 10.28 -33.67
CA PHE A 91 -13.19 10.96 -33.67
C PHE A 91 -12.04 9.95 -33.50
N ASP A 92 -11.32 9.74 -34.58
CA ASP A 92 -9.90 9.45 -34.56
C ASP A 92 -9.21 10.79 -34.26
N ASP A 93 -8.95 11.10 -32.99
CA ASP A 93 -7.98 12.15 -32.65
C ASP A 93 -6.60 11.47 -32.66
N GLU A 94 -6.03 11.56 -33.86
CA GLU A 94 -4.68 11.27 -34.31
C GLU A 94 -3.59 11.40 -33.22
N ASP A 95 -2.75 10.35 -33.12
CA ASP A 95 -1.29 10.45 -33.07
C ASP A 95 -0.64 11.47 -32.11
N SER A 96 -0.93 11.42 -30.81
CA SER A 96 -0.05 12.06 -29.80
C SER A 96 0.70 11.00 -29.02
N GLU A 97 1.91 10.67 -29.47
CA GLU A 97 2.82 9.76 -28.76
C GLU A 97 3.41 10.51 -27.55
N TYR A 98 3.02 10.11 -26.33
CA TYR A 98 3.51 10.72 -25.10
C TYR A 98 4.82 10.06 -24.63
N TYR A 99 5.82 10.88 -24.32
CA TYR A 99 7.14 10.47 -23.84
C TYR A 99 7.33 10.84 -22.37
N GLU A 100 8.03 9.99 -21.62
CA GLU A 100 8.37 10.21 -20.22
C GLU A 100 9.88 10.37 -20.03
N LEU A 101 10.29 11.39 -19.28
CA LEU A 101 11.68 11.65 -18.97
C LEU A 101 11.85 12.05 -17.50
N GLU A 102 12.80 11.45 -16.81
CA GLU A 102 13.12 11.84 -15.43
C GLU A 102 13.97 13.12 -15.42
N CYS A 103 13.55 14.13 -14.67
CA CYS A 103 14.28 15.38 -14.59
C CYS A 103 15.62 15.19 -13.84
N PRO A 104 16.78 15.49 -14.45
CA PRO A 104 18.08 15.28 -13.80
C PRO A 104 18.32 16.19 -12.59
N ASN A 105 17.56 17.28 -12.46
CA ASN A 105 17.74 18.26 -11.40
C ASN A 105 16.91 17.96 -10.13
N CYS A 106 15.72 17.35 -10.27
CA CYS A 106 14.85 17.06 -9.14
C CYS A 106 14.36 15.61 -9.04
N GLY A 107 14.61 14.77 -10.04
CA GLY A 107 14.20 13.36 -10.08
C GLY A 107 12.70 13.14 -10.35
N GLU A 108 11.97 14.19 -10.73
CA GLU A 108 10.54 14.07 -11.04
C GLU A 108 10.35 13.66 -12.52
N THR A 109 9.44 12.72 -12.77
CA THR A 109 9.09 12.31 -14.13
C THR A 109 8.24 13.37 -14.82
N VAL A 110 8.69 13.81 -15.99
CA VAL A 110 8.00 14.78 -16.85
C VAL A 110 7.44 14.05 -18.06
N CYS A 111 6.14 14.18 -18.28
CA CYS A 111 5.44 13.66 -19.45
C CYS A 111 5.20 14.77 -20.47
N PHE A 112 5.52 14.54 -21.74
CA PHE A 112 5.34 15.50 -22.83
C PHE A 112 4.93 14.79 -24.13
N ASP A 113 4.27 15.52 -25.03
CA ASP A 113 3.90 15.03 -26.36
C ASP A 113 5.04 15.24 -27.38
N ASP A 114 4.94 14.60 -28.53
CA ASP A 114 5.88 14.69 -29.66
C ASP A 114 5.95 16.09 -30.30
N SER A 115 5.01 16.98 -29.98
CA SER A 115 4.98 18.36 -30.48
C SER A 115 5.98 19.28 -29.76
N LEU A 116 6.51 18.85 -28.61
CA LEU A 116 7.46 19.60 -27.80
C LEU A 116 8.90 19.16 -28.08
N ASP A 117 9.77 20.11 -28.44
CA ASP A 117 11.20 19.87 -28.60
C ASP A 117 11.83 19.49 -27.24
N PRO A 118 12.44 18.30 -27.09
CA PRO A 118 13.07 17.86 -25.85
C PRO A 118 14.11 18.86 -25.31
N ASN A 119 14.76 19.64 -26.18
CA ASN A 119 15.80 20.61 -25.80
C ASN A 119 15.25 21.91 -25.16
N ASP A 120 13.95 22.15 -25.31
CA ASP A 120 13.24 23.29 -24.71
C ASP A 120 12.27 22.87 -23.60
N LEU A 121 12.27 21.60 -23.21
CA LEU A 121 11.46 21.09 -22.12
C LEU A 121 11.91 21.68 -20.77
N VAL A 122 10.95 22.23 -20.02
CA VAL A 122 11.16 22.78 -18.67
C VAL A 122 10.39 21.95 -17.66
N CYS A 123 11.07 21.49 -16.61
CA CYS A 123 10.44 20.70 -15.58
C CYS A 123 9.37 21.53 -14.83
N PRO A 124 8.11 21.06 -14.74
CA PRO A 124 7.05 21.78 -14.03
C PRO A 124 7.27 21.83 -12.52
N ALA A 125 8.05 20.88 -11.96
CA ALA A 125 8.30 20.79 -10.52
C ALA A 125 9.40 21.75 -10.04
N CYS A 126 10.48 21.94 -10.80
CA CYS A 126 11.62 22.76 -10.39
C CYS A 126 11.88 23.99 -11.27
N GLY A 127 11.27 24.07 -12.45
CA GLY A 127 11.39 25.21 -13.38
C GLY A 127 12.72 25.27 -14.13
N GLU A 128 13.58 24.25 -14.00
CA GLU A 128 14.83 24.14 -14.76
C GLU A 128 14.63 23.35 -16.06
N LYS A 129 15.48 23.63 -17.06
CA LYS A 129 15.48 22.90 -18.32
C LYS A 129 15.89 21.45 -18.09
N VAL A 130 15.16 20.52 -18.70
CA VAL A 130 15.39 19.08 -18.53
C VAL A 130 16.67 18.63 -19.27
N GLY A 131 17.10 19.36 -20.31
CA GLY A 131 18.44 19.27 -20.92
C GLY A 131 18.52 18.38 -22.17
N ASP A 132 19.58 18.54 -22.96
CA ASP A 132 19.81 17.91 -24.28
C ASP A 132 19.81 16.36 -24.18
N VAL A 133 18.65 15.74 -24.36
CA VAL A 133 18.54 14.28 -24.42
C VAL A 133 18.78 13.86 -25.87
N GLU A 134 19.99 13.37 -26.16
CA GLU A 134 20.25 12.65 -27.41
C GLU A 134 19.43 11.35 -27.39
N PHE A 135 18.25 11.37 -28.01
CA PHE A 135 17.50 10.16 -28.31
C PHE A 135 18.33 9.33 -29.28
N CYS A 136 19.03 8.33 -28.74
CA CYS A 136 19.76 7.36 -29.54
C CYS A 136 18.73 6.42 -30.19
N ASP A 137 18.36 6.74 -31.42
CA ASP A 137 17.39 6.07 -32.29
C ASP A 137 17.91 4.72 -32.86
N GLY A 138 18.58 3.94 -32.01
CA GLY A 138 18.80 2.51 -32.20
C GLY A 138 19.71 2.08 -33.35
N GLU A 139 20.22 3.00 -34.19
CA GLU A 139 21.18 2.71 -35.26
C GLU A 139 22.57 3.31 -34.99
N CYS A 140 23.07 3.20 -33.75
CA CYS A 140 24.46 3.50 -33.45
C CYS A 140 25.20 2.24 -32.94
N ASP A 141 26.05 1.68 -33.79
CA ASP A 141 26.89 0.50 -33.52
C ASP A 141 28.16 0.89 -32.71
N ALA A 142 28.03 1.87 -31.81
CA ALA A 142 29.18 2.50 -31.15
C ALA A 142 28.88 2.99 -29.73
N CYS A 143 28.29 2.15 -28.87
CA CYS A 143 28.35 2.37 -27.41
C CYS A 143 29.56 1.65 -26.79
N ASP A 144 30.74 1.92 -27.34
CA ASP A 144 31.99 1.45 -26.76
C ASP A 144 32.88 2.65 -26.43
N SER A 145 32.41 3.49 -25.51
CA SER A 145 33.27 4.35 -24.68
C SER A 145 32.51 4.95 -23.51
N LYS A 146 33.06 4.65 -22.34
CA LYS A 146 33.00 5.41 -21.09
C LYS A 146 32.70 6.89 -21.34
N ASP A 147 31.60 7.35 -20.77
CA ASP A 147 31.43 8.62 -20.05
C ASP A 147 29.92 8.91 -19.98
N CYS A 148 29.24 8.07 -19.21
CA CYS A 148 27.94 8.43 -18.65
C CYS A 148 28.26 9.19 -17.37
N ASN A 149 28.14 10.51 -17.42
CA ASN A 149 28.38 11.39 -16.29
C ASN A 149 27.32 12.49 -16.26
#